data_AF-A0A849R319-F1
#
_entry.id   AF-A0A849R319-F1
#
_cell.length_a   1.000
_cell.length_b   1.000
_cell.length_c   1.000
_cell.angle_alpha   90.00
_cell.angle_beta   90.00
_cell.angle_gamma   90.00
#
_symmetry.space_group_name_H-M   'P 1'
#
loop_
_entity.id
_entity.type
_entity.pdbx_description
1 polymer ?
#
loop_
_entity_poly.entity_id
_entity_poly.type
_entity_poly.pdbx_seq_one_letter_code
_entity_poly.pdbx_strand_id
1 'polypeptide(L)'
;MSKHYVDDIGTIITVNCVEDISAATTTEFKIKKPDGSITIWPAVVYNSTYMRYTTISGDFDTPGVYILQSHVILPTWQGLGDSAEFTIYQSYK
;
A
#
# COMPACT_ATOMS: atom_id res chain seq x y z
N MET A 1 11.07 1.62 -14.13
CA MET A 1 10.09 0.58 -14.50
C MET A 1 10.29 -0.56 -13.53
N SER A 2 9.42 -0.70 -12.53
CA SER A 2 9.48 -1.79 -11.56
C SER A 2 8.31 -2.71 -11.86
N LYS A 3 8.58 -3.88 -12.43
CA LYS A 3 7.59 -4.96 -12.47
C LYS A 3 7.68 -5.71 -11.14
N HIS A 4 6.54 -6.07 -10.60
CA HIS A 4 6.42 -6.88 -9.40
C HIS A 4 5.83 -8.23 -9.78
N TYR A 5 6.28 -9.28 -9.12
CA TYR A 5 5.87 -10.64 -9.41
C TYR A 5 5.21 -11.28 -8.19
N VAL A 6 4.41 -12.31 -8.47
CA VAL A 6 3.84 -13.18 -7.43
C VAL A 6 4.97 -13.67 -6.52
N ASP A 7 4.74 -13.61 -5.21
CA ASP A 7 5.68 -13.93 -4.14
C ASP A 7 6.90 -13.00 -3.97
N ASP A 8 6.94 -11.82 -4.61
CA ASP A 8 8.01 -10.84 -4.32
C ASP A 8 7.87 -10.28 -2.89
N ILE A 9 8.90 -10.51 -2.08
CA ILE A 9 9.02 -10.05 -0.69
C ILE A 9 10.05 -8.91 -0.62
N GLY A 10 9.79 -7.90 0.20
CA GLY A 10 10.70 -6.78 0.42
C GLY A 10 10.50 -5.60 -0.54
N THR A 11 9.45 -5.62 -1.36
CA THR A 11 9.09 -4.46 -2.19
C THR A 11 8.67 -3.32 -1.27
N ILE A 12 9.34 -2.18 -1.39
CA ILE A 12 9.00 -0.98 -0.62
C ILE A 12 7.95 -0.18 -1.38
N ILE A 13 6.79 -0.02 -0.77
CA ILE A 13 5.69 0.81 -1.25
C ILE A 13 5.71 2.10 -0.46
N THR A 14 5.78 3.23 -1.16
CA THR A 14 5.70 4.57 -0.56
C THR A 14 4.61 5.39 -1.23
N VAL A 15 3.75 6.00 -0.41
CA VAL A 15 2.70 6.93 -0.87
C VAL A 15 2.97 8.29 -0.26
N ASN A 16 3.02 9.32 -1.10
CA ASN A 16 3.14 10.71 -0.65
C ASN A 16 1.74 11.24 -0.28
N CYS A 17 1.56 11.65 0.97
CA CYS A 17 0.32 12.25 1.46
C CYS A 17 0.25 13.75 1.20
N VAL A 18 1.33 14.38 0.73
CA VAL A 18 1.49 15.82 0.43
C VAL A 18 1.42 16.74 1.67
N GLU A 19 0.71 16.31 2.71
CA GLU A 19 0.57 16.95 4.01
C GLU A 19 1.40 16.26 5.09
N ASP A 20 1.69 16.98 6.18
CA ASP A 20 2.34 16.42 7.36
C ASP A 20 1.38 15.50 8.11
N ILE A 21 1.72 14.21 8.17
CA ILE A 21 0.98 13.15 8.84
C ILE A 21 1.74 12.61 10.07
N SER A 22 2.73 13.34 10.59
CA SER A 22 3.55 12.90 11.74
C SER A 22 2.73 12.60 13.00
N ALA A 23 1.59 13.27 13.15
CA ALA A 23 0.67 13.08 14.27
C ALA A 23 -0.36 11.95 14.03
N ALA A 24 -0.24 11.19 12.94
CA ALA A 24 -1.22 10.16 12.60
C ALA A 24 -1.25 9.07 13.69
N THR A 25 -2.46 8.76 14.14
CA THR A 25 -2.72 7.68 15.10
C THR A 25 -2.94 6.34 14.38
N THR A 26 -3.37 6.39 13.12
CA THR A 26 -3.52 5.23 12.24
C THR A 26 -3.01 5.55 10.85
N THR A 27 -2.20 4.66 10.30
CA THR A 27 -1.72 4.68 8.92
C THR A 27 -1.81 3.29 8.31
N GLU A 28 -2.66 3.12 7.30
CA GLU A 28 -2.85 1.83 6.64
C GLU A 28 -3.06 1.98 5.14
N PHE A 29 -2.70 0.94 4.39
CA PHE A 29 -3.08 0.80 2.99
C PHE A 29 -4.21 -0.20 2.86
N LYS A 30 -5.32 0.24 2.29
CA LYS A 30 -6.43 -0.64 1.91
C LYS A 30 -6.16 -1.14 0.52
N ILE A 31 -5.99 -2.45 0.38
CA ILE A 31 -5.62 -3.09 -0.86
C ILE A 31 -6.80 -3.91 -1.35
N LYS A 32 -7.29 -3.60 -2.54
CA LYS A 32 -8.19 -4.47 -3.28
C LYS A 32 -7.37 -5.35 -4.21
N LYS A 33 -7.45 -6.66 -3.99
CA LYS A 33 -6.80 -7.70 -4.79
C LYS A 33 -7.52 -7.90 -6.13
N PRO A 34 -6.90 -8.61 -7.10
CA PRO A 34 -7.50 -8.89 -8.40
C PRO A 34 -8.80 -9.70 -8.31
N ASP A 35 -8.94 -10.54 -7.28
CA ASP A 35 -10.16 -11.32 -7.00
C ASP A 35 -11.29 -10.49 -6.36
N GLY A 36 -11.03 -9.20 -6.07
CA GLY A 36 -11.97 -8.27 -5.44
C GLY A 36 -11.96 -8.31 -3.91
N SER A 37 -11.21 -9.21 -3.28
CA SER A 37 -11.02 -9.23 -1.83
C SER A 37 -10.24 -8.01 -1.35
N ILE A 38 -10.47 -7.61 -0.10
CA ILE A 38 -9.81 -6.45 0.51
C ILE A 38 -8.93 -6.94 1.65
N THR A 39 -7.67 -6.49 1.65
CA THR A 39 -6.74 -6.66 2.76
C THR A 39 -6.23 -5.31 3.24
N ILE A 40 -5.71 -5.28 4.47
CA ILE A 40 -5.14 -4.08 5.09
C ILE A 40 -3.66 -4.33 5.33
N TRP A 41 -2.82 -3.44 4.83
CA TRP A 41 -1.39 -3.43 5.12
C TRP A 41 -1.07 -2.29 6.10
N PRO A 42 -0.52 -2.59 7.29
CA PRO A 42 -0.17 -1.58 8.28
C PRO A 42 1.06 -0.80 7.80
N ALA A 43 0.84 0.43 7.35
CA ALA A 43 1.90 1.31 6.89
C ALA A 43 2.46 2.13 8.06
N VAL A 44 3.68 2.63 7.93
CA VAL A 44 4.29 3.53 8.90
C VAL A 44 4.51 4.91 8.30
N VAL A 45 4.46 5.96 9.13
CA VAL A 45 4.87 7.30 8.70
C VAL A 45 6.36 7.30 8.39
N TYR A 46 6.73 7.91 7.28
CA TYR A 46 8.10 8.07 6.80
C TYR A 46 8.30 9.53 6.34
N ASN A 47 9.39 10.16 6.74
CA ASN A 47 9.72 11.55 6.36
C ASN A 47 8.55 12.55 6.54
N SER A 48 7.76 12.39 7.61
CA SER A 48 6.55 13.18 7.98
C SER A 48 5.39 13.22 6.98
N THR A 49 5.63 13.11 5.67
CA THR A 49 4.61 13.28 4.62
C THR A 49 4.37 12.00 3.81
N TYR A 50 5.08 10.91 4.10
CA TYR A 50 4.91 9.64 3.39
C TYR A 50 4.39 8.55 4.30
N MET A 51 3.62 7.64 3.70
CA MET A 51 3.37 6.32 4.26
C MET A 51 4.29 5.32 3.58
N ARG A 52 4.86 4.39 4.35
CA ARG A 52 5.72 3.32 3.85
C ARG A 52 5.25 1.96 4.34
N TYR A 53 5.27 0.98 3.44
CA TYR A 53 5.09 -0.43 3.76
C TYR A 53 6.13 -1.27 3.01
N THR A 54 6.57 -2.37 3.61
CA THR A 54 7.46 -3.33 2.95
C THR A 54 6.71 -4.64 2.82
N THR A 55 6.57 -5.14 1.59
CA THR A 55 5.79 -6.36 1.34
C THR A 55 6.37 -7.57 2.04
N ILE A 56 5.49 -8.40 2.58
CA ILE A 56 5.82 -9.67 3.23
C ILE A 56 5.27 -10.84 2.39
N SER A 57 5.55 -12.05 2.84
CA SER A 57 4.97 -13.25 2.24
C SER A 57 3.45 -13.21 2.31
N GLY A 58 2.78 -13.51 1.19
CA GLY A 58 1.32 -13.51 1.06
C GLY A 58 0.68 -12.19 0.60
N ASP A 59 1.46 -11.11 0.47
CA ASP A 59 0.94 -9.83 -0.05
C ASP A 59 0.65 -9.88 -1.56
N PHE A 60 1.63 -10.38 -2.32
CA PHE A 60 1.54 -10.57 -3.77
C PHE A 60 1.23 -12.02 -4.11
N ASP A 61 0.08 -12.50 -3.67
CA ASP A 61 -0.33 -13.91 -3.79
C ASP A 61 -1.10 -14.23 -5.08
N THR A 62 -1.65 -13.23 -5.76
CA THR A 62 -2.48 -13.41 -6.96
C THR A 62 -1.95 -12.54 -8.09
N PRO A 63 -1.75 -13.04 -9.32
CA PRO A 63 -1.40 -12.17 -10.44
C PRO A 63 -2.59 -11.30 -10.84
N GLY A 64 -2.32 -10.04 -11.20
CA GLY A 64 -3.35 -9.11 -11.69
C GLY A 64 -3.15 -7.67 -11.21
N VAL A 65 -4.18 -6.86 -11.38
CA VAL A 65 -4.20 -5.45 -10.95
C VAL A 65 -4.63 -5.35 -9.50
N TYR A 66 -3.79 -4.73 -8.69
CA TYR A 66 -4.07 -4.37 -7.31
C TYR A 66 -4.40 -2.88 -7.25
N ILE A 67 -5.38 -2.52 -6.43
CA ILE A 67 -5.72 -1.12 -6.14
C ILE A 67 -5.35 -0.84 -4.69
N LEU A 68 -4.47 0.14 -4.50
CA LEU A 68 -4.09 0.65 -3.18
C LEU A 68 -4.78 1.97 -2.91
N GLN A 69 -5.35 2.11 -1.72
CA GLN A 69 -5.82 3.38 -1.22
C GLN A 69 -5.21 3.66 0.15
N SER A 70 -4.59 4.83 0.32
CA SER A 70 -4.09 5.25 1.63
C SER A 70 -5.24 5.67 2.54
N HIS A 71 -5.13 5.32 3.82
CA HIS A 71 -6.06 5.73 4.86
C HIS A 71 -5.25 6.24 6.06
N VAL A 72 -5.54 7.47 6.46
CA VAL A 72 -4.84 8.16 7.55
C VAL A 72 -5.87 8.69 8.54
N ILE A 73 -5.60 8.49 9.83
CA ILE A 73 -6.34 9.12 10.93
C ILE A 73 -5.36 9.99 11.70
N LEU A 74 -5.66 11.28 11.75
CA LEU A 74 -5.05 12.31 12.59
C LEU A 74 -5.97 12.61 13.79
N PRO A 75 -5.48 13.32 14.82
CA PRO A 75 -6.30 13.64 16.01
C PRO A 75 -7.59 14.41 15.69
N THR A 76 -7.58 15.22 14.63
CA THR A 76 -8.70 16.10 14.26
C THR A 76 -9.32 15.78 12.91
N TRP A 77 -8.71 14.87 12.13
CA TRP A 77 -9.10 14.60 10.76
C TRP A 77 -8.86 13.14 10.41
N GLN A 78 -9.72 12.59 9.56
CA GLN A 78 -9.48 11.28 8.95
C GLN A 78 -9.83 11.38 7.48
N GLY A 79 -9.13 10.62 6.64
CA GLY A 79 -9.44 10.61 5.23
C GLY A 79 -8.74 9.52 4.44
N LEU A 80 -9.21 9.39 3.22
CA LEU A 80 -8.68 8.49 2.21
C LEU A 80 -7.89 9.32 1.19
N GLY A 81 -6.76 8.79 0.74
CA GLY A 81 -6.07 9.34 -0.42
C GLY A 81 -6.63 8.81 -1.74
N ASP A 82 -6.04 9.29 -2.82
CA ASP A 82 -6.31 8.79 -4.16
C ASP A 82 -5.88 7.32 -4.30
N SER A 83 -6.61 6.58 -5.12
CA SER A 83 -6.26 5.19 -5.42
C SER A 83 -5.12 5.12 -6.43
N ALA A 84 -4.15 4.24 -6.17
CA ALA A 84 -3.09 3.89 -7.10
C ALA A 84 -3.25 2.44 -7.56
N GLU A 85 -3.00 2.18 -8.84
CA GLU A 85 -3.01 0.84 -9.42
C GLU A 85 -1.59 0.35 -9.68
N PHE A 86 -1.35 -0.92 -9.42
CA PHE A 86 -0.11 -1.60 -9.81
C PHE A 86 -0.39 -3.06 -10.18
N THR A 87 0.43 -3.60 -11.08
CA THR A 87 0.23 -4.94 -11.62
C THR A 87 1.25 -5.92 -11.06
N ILE A 88 0.75 -7.02 -10.51
CA ILE A 88 1.54 -8.19 -10.12
C ILE A 88 1.50 -9.20 -11.26
N TYR A 89 2.67 -9.60 -11.75
CA TYR A 89 2.80 -10.55 -12.84
C TYR A 89 3.08 -11.97 -12.33
N GLN A 90 2.62 -12.97 -13.07
CA GLN A 90 3.09 -14.33 -12.86
C GLN A 90 4.59 -14.40 -13.20
N SER A 91 5.39 -14.99 -12.32
CA SER A 91 6.79 -15.28 -12.63
C SER A 91 6.87 -16.41 -13.67
N TYR A 92 7.92 -16.43 -14.50
CA TYR A 92 8.12 -17.48 -15.52
C TYR A 92 8.48 -18.87 -14.93
N LYS A 93 8.50 -19.00 -13.61
CA LYS A 93 8.94 -20.24 -12.95
C LYS A 93 7.98 -21.41 -13.22
#